data_AF-A0A6L7X5Z6-F1
#
_entry.id   AF-A0A6L7X5Z6-F1
#
_cell.length_a   1.000
_cell.length_b   1.000
_cell.length_c   1.000
_cell.angle_alpha   90.00
_cell.angle_beta   90.00
_cell.angle_gamma   90.00
#
_symmetry.space_group_name_H-M   'P 1'
#
loop_
_entity.id
_entity.type
_entity.pdbx_description
1 polymer ?
#
loop_
_entity_poly.entity_id
_entity_poly.type
_entity_poly.pdbx_seq_one_letter_code
_entity_poly.pdbx_strand_id
1 'polypeptide(L)'
;GLRAAQSSLNDLLGPVDSSDLYQAEQAVAAALANRDAAESRLAELLEPPTDDDILEAELALAGAESSLEEAQARHDELIAGASATAIAQQEQNVRLAEISVEQAMSAIEDLTITAPFDGVVEESNVQPGDRIGAGASAFVLSTRNQIVVELTVTEAEIFDLEELQVGVASFDAIEGVQYPVRITTISRVPDVEQGVVTYAVEAAVLSPLAIQAVRDELEALGVTVPEPQSEARGSQGAQGRAGASPRAQRLGSILQSLDLPEGVSLLQVVQAIANDESLPEGVELPDDFDITDEERAQLRALLARFAGGGAAAGGTAAVSGDRQLPVDGMSATVTILTAVREQAVLVSTSAVRQIDGAFYVAVPTEDGGWQRLQVQIGETDGSNVEILQGLEDGAIVLVGADSEGIAYSATQFPGGGAGGGLAGPTGGGAQR
;
A
#
# COMPACT_ATOMS: atom_id res chain seq x y z
N GLY A 1 3.87 -30.74 38.17
CA GLY A 1 2.74 -29.81 38.37
C GLY A 1 1.46 -30.42 37.88
N LEU A 2 1.18 -30.32 36.58
CA LEU A 2 -0.11 -30.67 35.98
C LEU A 2 -0.67 -32.05 36.34
N ARG A 3 0.10 -33.13 36.14
CA ARG A 3 -0.37 -34.49 36.48
C ARG A 3 -0.79 -34.65 37.94
N ALA A 4 -0.09 -33.98 38.86
CA ALA A 4 -0.43 -34.05 40.28
C ALA A 4 -1.74 -33.28 40.57
N ALA A 5 -1.91 -32.09 39.98
CA ALA A 5 -3.14 -31.31 40.12
C ALA A 5 -4.35 -32.04 39.51
N GLN A 6 -4.17 -32.69 38.35
CA GLN A 6 -5.19 -33.52 37.70
C GLN A 6 -5.53 -34.76 38.51
N SER A 7 -4.53 -35.43 39.11
CA SER A 7 -4.76 -36.54 40.04
C SER A 7 -5.63 -36.10 41.20
N SER A 8 -5.28 -35.00 41.87
CA SER A 8 -6.05 -34.50 43.01
C SER A 8 -7.47 -34.03 42.64
N LEU A 9 -7.69 -33.51 41.42
CA LEU A 9 -9.05 -33.22 40.94
C LEU A 9 -9.83 -34.51 40.70
N ASN A 10 -9.19 -35.52 40.11
CA ASN A 10 -9.81 -36.80 39.86
C ASN A 10 -10.12 -37.56 41.15
N ASP A 11 -9.29 -37.41 42.19
CA ASP A 11 -9.55 -37.96 43.52
C ASP A 11 -10.79 -37.31 44.17
N LEU A 12 -11.03 -36.01 43.94
CA LEU A 12 -12.23 -35.30 44.42
C LEU A 12 -13.50 -35.65 43.62
N LEU A 13 -13.36 -35.88 42.31
CA LEU A 13 -14.45 -36.27 41.41
C LEU A 13 -14.72 -37.78 41.42
N GLY A 14 -13.82 -38.55 42.03
CA GLY A 14 -13.88 -39.99 42.09
C GLY A 14 -15.05 -40.50 42.93
N PRO A 15 -15.49 -41.75 42.71
CA PRO A 15 -16.51 -42.35 43.55
C PRO A 15 -16.00 -42.46 44.98
N VAL A 16 -16.90 -42.22 45.93
CA VAL A 16 -16.70 -42.43 47.37
C VAL A 16 -16.21 -43.87 47.59
N ASP A 17 -15.25 -44.05 48.50
CA ASP A 17 -14.74 -45.38 48.81
C ASP A 17 -15.88 -46.29 49.29
N SER A 18 -16.08 -47.40 48.58
CA SER A 18 -17.10 -48.41 48.89
C SER A 18 -17.01 -48.94 50.32
N SER A 19 -15.81 -48.97 50.93
CA SER A 19 -15.61 -49.36 52.32
C SER A 19 -16.19 -48.34 53.28
N ASP A 20 -15.98 -47.04 53.02
CA ASP A 20 -16.40 -45.96 53.89
C ASP A 20 -17.92 -45.76 53.83
N LEU A 21 -18.50 -45.87 52.63
CA LEU A 21 -19.95 -45.85 52.45
C LEU A 21 -20.61 -47.01 53.19
N TYR A 22 -20.05 -48.23 53.06
CA TYR A 22 -20.57 -49.40 53.78
C TYR A 22 -20.50 -49.23 55.31
N GLN A 23 -19.41 -48.67 55.85
CA GLN A 23 -19.31 -48.40 57.28
C GLN A 23 -20.34 -47.36 57.75
N ALA A 24 -20.59 -46.32 56.96
CA ALA A 24 -21.61 -45.33 57.25
C ALA A 24 -23.03 -45.93 57.23
N GLU A 25 -23.34 -46.78 56.25
CA GLU A 25 -24.61 -47.53 56.20
C GLU A 25 -24.80 -48.40 57.45
N GLN A 26 -23.76 -49.12 57.88
CA GLN A 26 -23.79 -49.92 59.11
C GLN A 26 -24.01 -49.03 60.36
N ALA A 27 -23.40 -47.85 60.41
CA ALA A 27 -23.59 -46.91 61.51
C ALA A 27 -25.02 -46.37 61.58
N VAL A 28 -25.62 -46.01 60.44
CA VAL A 28 -27.04 -45.60 60.36
C VAL A 28 -27.95 -46.74 60.81
N ALA A 29 -27.70 -47.96 60.34
CA ALA A 29 -28.50 -49.13 60.73
C ALA A 29 -28.42 -49.40 62.25
N ALA A 30 -27.23 -49.27 62.85
CA ALA A 30 -27.05 -49.42 64.29
C ALA A 30 -27.74 -48.30 65.08
N ALA A 31 -27.66 -47.05 64.62
CA ALA A 31 -28.32 -45.92 65.26
C ALA A 31 -29.86 -46.02 65.18
N LEU A 32 -30.41 -46.47 64.05
CA LEU A 32 -31.84 -46.76 63.89
C LEU A 32 -32.30 -47.83 64.91
N ALA A 33 -31.57 -48.94 65.00
CA ALA A 33 -31.89 -50.01 65.94
C ALA A 33 -31.83 -49.53 67.41
N ASN A 34 -30.91 -48.62 67.74
CA ASN A 34 -30.82 -48.02 69.08
C ASN A 34 -32.00 -47.09 69.38
N ARG A 35 -32.44 -46.28 68.41
CA ARG A 35 -33.66 -45.47 68.54
C ARG A 35 -34.88 -46.35 68.74
N ASP A 36 -35.06 -47.37 67.91
CA ASP A 36 -36.17 -48.33 68.01
C ASP A 36 -36.23 -49.00 69.39
N ALA A 37 -35.07 -49.38 69.92
CA ALA A 37 -34.97 -49.95 71.25
C ALA A 37 -35.32 -48.94 72.35
N ALA A 38 -34.89 -47.69 72.23
CA ALA A 38 -35.23 -46.63 73.18
C ALA A 38 -36.73 -46.28 73.15
N GLU A 39 -37.32 -46.22 71.96
CA GLU A 39 -38.75 -45.98 71.76
C GLU A 39 -39.61 -47.13 72.33
N SER A 40 -39.20 -48.38 72.08
CA SER A 40 -39.89 -49.55 72.63
C SER A 40 -39.86 -49.56 74.17
N ARG A 41 -38.73 -49.16 74.78
CA ARG A 41 -38.61 -49.04 76.25
C ARG A 41 -39.53 -47.96 76.81
N LEU A 42 -39.64 -46.83 76.13
CA LEU A 42 -40.58 -45.77 76.51
C LEU A 42 -42.05 -46.26 76.45
N ALA A 43 -42.38 -47.08 75.44
CA ALA A 43 -43.73 -47.62 75.25
C ALA A 43 -44.12 -48.74 76.25
N GLU A 44 -43.15 -49.47 76.80
CA GLU A 44 -43.36 -50.60 77.73
C GLU A 44 -43.64 -50.20 79.19
N LEU A 45 -43.73 -48.91 79.51
CA LEU A 45 -44.04 -48.42 80.87
C LEU A 45 -45.50 -48.79 81.28
N LEU A 46 -45.68 -49.94 81.95
CA LEU A 46 -46.95 -50.67 82.15
C LEU A 46 -47.67 -50.49 83.52
N GLU A 47 -47.15 -49.68 84.44
CA GLU A 47 -47.80 -49.27 85.71
C GLU A 47 -47.60 -47.75 85.87
N PRO A 48 -48.42 -46.98 86.63
CA PRO A 48 -48.33 -45.51 86.63
C PRO A 48 -46.88 -45.07 86.86
N PRO A 49 -46.17 -44.66 85.80
CA PRO A 49 -44.73 -44.49 85.86
C PRO A 49 -44.44 -43.25 86.69
N THR A 50 -43.31 -43.24 87.39
CA THR A 50 -42.90 -42.01 88.07
C THR A 50 -42.42 -41.00 87.04
N ASP A 51 -42.57 -39.70 87.33
CA ASP A 51 -42.13 -38.64 86.41
C ASP A 51 -40.62 -38.75 86.06
N ASP A 52 -39.81 -39.29 86.99
CA ASP A 52 -38.37 -39.51 86.78
C ASP A 52 -38.09 -40.66 85.77
N ASP A 53 -38.90 -41.73 85.78
CA ASP A 53 -38.74 -42.86 84.85
C ASP A 53 -39.07 -42.45 83.40
N ILE A 54 -40.11 -41.63 83.23
CA ILE A 54 -40.49 -41.08 81.92
C ILE A 54 -39.38 -40.16 81.41
N LEU A 55 -38.87 -39.28 82.26
CA LEU A 55 -37.80 -38.35 81.91
C LEU A 55 -36.51 -39.07 81.49
N GLU A 56 -36.11 -40.15 82.17
CA GLU A 56 -34.94 -40.94 81.79
C GLU A 56 -35.12 -41.60 80.41
N ALA A 57 -36.29 -42.20 80.16
CA ALA A 57 -36.60 -42.83 78.88
C ALA A 57 -36.67 -41.81 77.73
N GLU A 58 -37.24 -40.62 77.97
CA GLU A 58 -37.25 -39.51 77.01
C GLU A 58 -35.84 -39.01 76.69
N LEU A 59 -34.97 -38.86 77.70
CA LEU A 59 -33.56 -38.47 77.50
C LEU A 59 -32.79 -39.54 76.71
N ALA A 60 -33.06 -40.82 76.95
CA ALA A 60 -32.45 -41.92 76.21
C ALA A 60 -32.91 -41.95 74.74
N LEU A 61 -34.20 -41.73 74.47
CA LEU A 61 -34.72 -41.59 73.12
C LEU A 61 -34.11 -40.39 72.41
N ALA A 62 -34.10 -39.22 73.05
CA ALA A 62 -33.50 -38.00 72.50
C ALA A 62 -32.00 -38.20 72.16
N GLY A 63 -31.24 -38.87 73.03
CA GLY A 63 -29.83 -39.21 72.74
C GLY A 63 -29.66 -40.18 71.57
N ALA A 64 -30.57 -41.15 71.42
CA ALA A 64 -30.57 -42.08 70.29
C ALA A 64 -30.97 -41.40 68.97
N GLU A 65 -31.92 -40.47 69.01
CA GLU A 65 -32.31 -39.63 67.86
C GLU A 65 -31.15 -38.74 67.40
N SER A 66 -30.46 -38.06 68.32
CA SER A 66 -29.26 -37.27 67.97
C SER A 66 -28.17 -38.15 67.35
N SER A 67 -27.96 -39.36 67.87
CA SER A 67 -26.98 -40.30 67.31
C SER A 67 -27.36 -40.78 65.89
N LEU A 68 -28.66 -40.94 65.62
CA LEU A 68 -29.17 -41.27 64.29
C LEU A 68 -28.96 -40.10 63.32
N GLU A 69 -29.27 -38.89 63.75
CA GLU A 69 -29.10 -37.68 62.95
C GLU A 69 -27.61 -37.48 62.56
N GLU A 70 -26.68 -37.67 63.50
CA GLU A 70 -25.24 -37.62 63.22
C GLU A 70 -24.79 -38.70 62.22
N ALA A 71 -25.29 -39.93 62.38
CA ALA A 71 -24.97 -41.03 61.47
C ALA A 71 -25.52 -40.78 60.05
N GLN A 72 -26.74 -40.26 59.93
CA GLN A 72 -27.36 -39.89 58.66
C GLN A 72 -26.63 -38.71 58.00
N ALA A 73 -26.30 -37.67 58.76
CA ALA A 73 -25.55 -36.52 58.25
C ALA A 73 -24.20 -36.95 57.67
N ARG A 74 -23.49 -37.87 58.34
CA ARG A 74 -22.22 -38.41 57.86
C ARG A 74 -22.39 -39.26 56.58
N HIS A 75 -23.43 -40.08 56.51
CA HIS A 75 -23.75 -40.85 55.31
C HIS A 75 -24.08 -39.93 54.13
N ASP A 76 -24.88 -38.90 54.36
CA ASP A 76 -25.29 -37.95 53.33
C ASP A 76 -24.13 -37.07 52.85
N GLU A 77 -23.21 -36.68 53.74
CA GLU A 77 -21.96 -36.00 53.38
C GLU A 77 -21.08 -36.87 52.48
N LEU A 78 -20.94 -38.17 52.82
CA LEU A 78 -20.19 -39.11 51.99
C LEU A 78 -20.82 -39.21 50.60
N ILE A 79 -22.13 -39.37 50.48
CA ILE A 79 -22.82 -39.46 49.18
C ILE A 79 -22.75 -38.14 48.40
N ALA A 80 -22.86 -37.00 49.07
CA ALA A 80 -22.78 -35.68 48.43
C ALA A 80 -21.40 -35.42 47.82
N GLY A 81 -20.35 -36.07 48.34
CA GLY A 81 -18.99 -35.98 47.81
C GLY A 81 -18.32 -34.63 48.06
N ALA A 82 -17.29 -34.31 47.27
CA ALA A 82 -16.56 -33.06 47.41
C ALA A 82 -17.47 -31.84 47.20
N SER A 83 -17.31 -30.82 48.06
CA SER A 83 -18.10 -29.58 47.95
C SER A 83 -17.80 -28.84 46.64
N ALA A 84 -18.78 -28.08 46.14
CA ALA A 84 -18.59 -27.26 44.94
C ALA A 84 -17.42 -26.26 45.07
N THR A 85 -17.14 -25.77 46.28
CA THR A 85 -16.01 -24.89 46.55
C THR A 85 -14.66 -25.62 46.49
N ALA A 86 -14.59 -26.86 46.98
CA ALA A 86 -13.39 -27.69 46.89
C ALA A 86 -13.07 -28.06 45.43
N ILE A 87 -14.09 -28.43 44.65
CA ILE A 87 -13.96 -28.72 43.22
C ILE A 87 -13.47 -27.46 42.48
N ALA A 88 -14.13 -26.31 42.66
CA ALA A 88 -13.76 -25.06 41.99
C ALA A 88 -12.32 -24.62 42.34
N GLN A 89 -11.90 -24.78 43.59
CA GLN A 89 -10.51 -24.50 43.99
C GLN A 89 -9.53 -25.44 43.28
N GLN A 90 -9.86 -26.72 43.19
CA GLN A 90 -8.97 -27.69 42.56
C GLN A 90 -8.92 -27.53 41.03
N GLU A 91 -10.03 -27.19 40.38
CA GLU A 91 -10.07 -26.79 38.98
C GLU A 91 -9.17 -25.58 38.72
N GLN A 92 -9.19 -24.58 39.61
CA GLN A 92 -8.29 -23.43 39.50
C GLN A 92 -6.81 -23.85 39.62
N ASN A 93 -6.49 -24.81 40.49
CA ASN A 93 -5.14 -25.35 40.61
C ASN A 93 -4.70 -26.09 39.33
N VAL A 94 -5.59 -26.86 38.72
CA VAL A 94 -5.34 -27.51 37.42
C VAL A 94 -5.07 -26.45 36.36
N ARG A 95 -5.93 -25.43 36.25
CA ARG A 95 -5.77 -24.32 35.29
C ARG A 95 -4.44 -23.60 35.45
N LEU A 96 -4.00 -23.30 36.68
CA LEU A 96 -2.69 -22.70 36.93
C LEU A 96 -1.54 -23.61 36.47
N ALA A 97 -1.68 -24.92 36.69
CA ALA A 97 -0.66 -25.88 36.26
C ALA A 97 -0.63 -26.06 34.73
N GLU A 98 -1.76 -25.91 34.05
CA GLU A 98 -1.86 -25.90 32.57
C GLU A 98 -1.15 -24.68 31.99
N ILE A 99 -1.44 -23.49 32.51
CA ILE A 99 -0.78 -22.23 32.12
C ILE A 99 0.74 -22.35 32.29
N SER A 100 1.21 -22.96 33.39
CA SER A 100 2.65 -23.19 33.60
C SER A 100 3.26 -24.14 32.55
N VAL A 101 2.52 -25.13 32.07
CA VAL A 101 2.99 -26.03 31.00
C VAL A 101 3.04 -25.30 29.67
N GLU A 102 2.01 -24.52 29.35
CA GLU A 102 1.97 -23.67 28.16
C GLU A 102 3.16 -22.70 28.12
N GLN A 103 3.43 -22.00 29.23
CA GLN A 103 4.60 -21.13 29.35
C GLN A 103 5.92 -21.88 29.15
N ALA A 104 6.04 -23.10 29.69
CA ALA A 104 7.24 -23.91 29.50
C ALA A 104 7.37 -24.43 28.05
N MET A 105 6.26 -24.68 27.35
CA MET A 105 6.25 -25.07 25.94
C MET A 105 6.66 -23.89 25.06
N SER A 106 6.07 -22.70 25.26
CA SER A 106 6.48 -21.49 24.55
C SER A 106 7.96 -21.16 24.80
N ALA A 107 8.44 -21.33 26.02
CA ALA A 107 9.86 -21.13 26.33
C ALA A 107 10.79 -22.11 25.58
N ILE A 108 10.31 -23.31 25.22
CA ILE A 108 11.05 -24.28 24.40
C ILE A 108 10.99 -23.88 22.92
N GLU A 109 9.83 -23.43 22.43
CA GLU A 109 9.66 -22.92 21.08
C GLU A 109 10.60 -21.72 20.84
N ASP A 110 10.69 -20.81 21.81
CA ASP A 110 11.59 -19.64 21.80
C ASP A 110 13.09 -20.01 21.80
N LEU A 111 13.47 -21.27 22.10
CA LEU A 111 14.86 -21.73 21.96
C LEU A 111 15.26 -21.89 20.48
N THR A 112 14.29 -22.00 19.58
CA THR A 112 14.52 -22.11 18.14
C THR A 112 14.01 -20.85 17.45
N ILE A 113 14.93 -19.94 17.15
CA ILE A 113 14.60 -18.73 16.39
C ILE A 113 14.40 -19.12 14.92
N THR A 114 13.17 -19.00 14.44
CA THR A 114 12.81 -19.18 13.03
C THR A 114 12.60 -17.83 12.34
N ALA A 115 12.82 -17.77 11.03
CA ALA A 115 12.52 -16.58 10.25
C ALA A 115 10.99 -16.33 10.22
N PRO A 116 10.51 -15.10 10.52
CA PRO A 116 9.09 -14.78 10.51
C PRO A 116 8.49 -14.75 9.09
N PHE A 117 9.32 -14.62 8.06
CA PHE A 117 8.94 -14.60 6.65
C PHE A 117 10.12 -15.05 5.77
N ASP A 118 9.81 -15.44 4.53
CA ASP A 118 10.81 -15.74 3.50
C ASP A 118 11.56 -14.47 3.10
N GLY A 119 12.88 -14.47 3.19
CA GLY A 119 13.71 -13.30 2.90
C GLY A 119 15.20 -13.61 2.83
N VAL A 120 16.00 -12.56 2.77
CA VAL A 120 17.47 -12.64 2.81
C VAL A 120 17.94 -12.07 4.15
N VAL A 121 18.92 -12.74 4.76
CA VAL A 121 19.60 -12.24 5.96
C VAL A 121 20.57 -11.14 5.54
N GLU A 122 20.30 -9.91 5.93
CA GLU A 122 21.12 -8.73 5.62
C GLU A 122 22.25 -8.56 6.64
N GLU A 123 21.97 -8.80 7.92
CA GLU A 123 22.95 -8.73 9.00
C GLU A 123 22.86 -9.94 9.93
N SER A 124 24.02 -10.40 10.40
CA SER A 124 24.13 -11.42 11.45
C SER A 124 25.00 -10.87 12.58
N ASN A 125 24.38 -10.68 13.74
CA ASN A 125 24.96 -10.04 14.92
C ASN A 125 25.35 -11.05 16.02
N VAL A 126 25.25 -12.36 15.73
CA VAL A 126 25.48 -13.42 16.72
C VAL A 126 26.37 -14.51 16.14
N GLN A 127 27.21 -15.10 16.99
CA GLN A 127 28.11 -16.20 16.64
C GLN A 127 27.82 -17.45 17.50
N PRO A 128 28.12 -18.65 16.98
CA PRO A 128 27.99 -19.87 17.78
C PRO A 128 28.80 -19.81 19.08
N GLY A 129 28.12 -19.94 20.21
CA GLY A 129 28.71 -19.87 21.55
C GLY A 129 28.47 -18.54 22.28
N ASP A 130 27.90 -17.54 21.61
CA ASP A 130 27.52 -16.28 22.25
C ASP A 130 26.39 -16.48 23.26
N ARG A 131 26.40 -15.67 24.33
CA ARG A 131 25.26 -15.54 25.23
C ARG A 131 24.43 -14.33 24.82
N ILE A 132 23.24 -14.61 24.30
CA ILE A 132 22.26 -13.60 23.93
C ILE A 132 21.21 -13.45 25.04
N GLY A 133 20.84 -12.20 25.33
CA GLY A 133 19.70 -11.88 26.20
C GLY A 133 18.41 -11.80 25.41
N ALA A 134 17.26 -11.81 26.11
CA ALA A 134 15.97 -11.56 25.49
C ALA A 134 15.95 -10.16 24.84
N GLY A 135 15.49 -10.09 23.60
CA GLY A 135 15.40 -8.84 22.82
C GLY A 135 16.70 -8.41 22.11
N ALA A 136 17.78 -9.18 22.21
CA ALA A 136 18.97 -8.91 21.41
C ALA A 136 18.67 -9.17 19.91
N SER A 137 19.00 -8.22 19.04
CA SER A 137 18.88 -8.40 17.60
C SER A 137 19.94 -9.40 17.13
N ALA A 138 19.51 -10.60 16.73
CA ALA A 138 20.40 -11.66 16.27
C ALA A 138 20.65 -11.59 14.76
N PHE A 139 19.57 -11.39 14.00
CA PHE A 139 19.59 -11.35 12.54
C PHE A 139 18.65 -10.25 12.05
N VAL A 140 19.05 -9.57 10.99
CA VAL A 140 18.18 -8.64 10.26
C VAL A 140 17.79 -9.33 8.96
N LEU A 141 16.48 -9.48 8.72
CA LEU A 141 15.94 -10.09 7.51
C LEU A 141 15.22 -9.04 6.67
N SER A 142 15.41 -9.10 5.35
CA SER A 142 14.73 -8.24 4.38
C SER A 142 14.04 -9.07 3.29
N THR A 143 12.89 -8.59 2.82
CA THR A 143 12.18 -9.15 1.67
C THR A 143 12.53 -8.36 0.41
N ARG A 144 13.24 -8.97 -0.54
CA ARG A 144 13.60 -8.28 -1.81
C ARG A 144 12.44 -8.17 -2.80
N ASN A 145 11.29 -8.78 -2.50
CA ASN A 145 10.18 -8.92 -3.43
C ASN A 145 9.11 -7.83 -3.29
N GLN A 146 9.25 -6.93 -2.32
CA GLN A 146 8.30 -5.85 -2.08
C GLN A 146 9.07 -4.56 -1.80
N ILE A 147 9.36 -3.81 -2.85
CA ILE A 147 9.94 -2.49 -2.72
C ILE A 147 8.81 -1.51 -2.45
N VAL A 148 8.92 -0.77 -1.35
CA VAL A 148 8.03 0.32 -1.01
C VAL A 148 8.81 1.62 -1.15
N VAL A 149 8.23 2.57 -1.86
CA VAL A 149 8.73 3.94 -1.97
C VAL A 149 7.90 4.79 -1.03
N GLU A 150 8.54 5.38 -0.04
CA GLU A 150 7.93 6.37 0.84
C GLU A 150 7.97 7.74 0.15
N LEU A 151 6.81 8.35 0.00
CA LEU A 151 6.63 9.67 -0.59
C LEU A 151 6.21 10.66 0.48
N THR A 152 6.76 11.87 0.38
CA THR A 152 6.35 13.01 1.19
C THR A 152 5.49 13.92 0.33
N VAL A 153 4.21 14.03 0.69
CA VAL A 153 3.20 14.78 -0.10
C VAL A 153 2.74 16.00 0.69
N THR A 154 2.50 17.13 0.01
CA THR A 154 2.03 18.35 0.68
C THR A 154 0.52 18.33 0.96
N GLU A 155 0.03 19.26 1.80
CA GLU A 155 -1.41 19.39 2.09
C GLU A 155 -2.26 19.68 0.85
N ALA A 156 -1.72 20.35 -0.17
CA ALA A 156 -2.48 20.61 -1.40
C ALA A 156 -2.64 19.35 -2.26
N GLU A 157 -1.59 18.54 -2.36
CA GLU A 157 -1.52 17.39 -3.27
C GLU A 157 -2.23 16.15 -2.72
N ILE A 158 -2.31 15.98 -1.39
CA ILE A 158 -2.93 14.79 -0.79
C ILE A 158 -4.42 14.64 -1.13
N PHE A 159 -5.10 15.72 -1.50
CA PHE A 159 -6.52 15.67 -1.89
C PHE A 159 -6.74 15.05 -3.27
N ASP A 160 -5.73 15.06 -4.14
CA ASP A 160 -5.80 14.49 -5.49
C ASP A 160 -5.33 13.02 -5.52
N LEU A 161 -4.81 12.54 -4.38
CA LEU A 161 -4.33 11.18 -4.23
C LEU A 161 -5.39 10.24 -3.67
N GLU A 162 -5.52 9.10 -4.31
CA GLU A 162 -6.39 8.00 -3.90
C GLU A 162 -5.61 6.69 -3.78
N GLU A 163 -6.00 5.84 -2.85
CA GLU A 163 -5.44 4.50 -2.76
C GLU A 163 -5.67 3.75 -4.09
N LEU A 164 -4.73 2.87 -4.45
CA LEU A 164 -4.72 2.10 -5.69
C LEU A 164 -4.40 2.88 -6.98
N GLN A 165 -4.17 4.20 -6.93
CA GLN A 165 -3.67 4.94 -8.08
C GLN A 165 -2.32 4.39 -8.56
N VAL A 166 -2.15 4.35 -9.88
CA VAL A 166 -0.95 3.84 -10.55
C VAL A 166 -0.02 5.00 -10.85
N GLY A 167 1.28 4.75 -10.68
CA GLY A 167 2.32 5.71 -10.99
C GLY A 167 3.57 5.01 -11.49
N VAL A 168 4.59 5.80 -11.74
CA VAL A 168 5.91 5.36 -12.18
C VAL A 168 6.96 6.01 -11.29
N ALA A 169 7.80 5.17 -10.68
CA ALA A 169 8.95 5.61 -9.92
C ALA A 169 10.19 5.54 -10.81
N SER A 170 11.00 6.60 -10.76
CA SER A 170 12.32 6.67 -11.35
C SER A 170 13.33 6.89 -10.24
N PHE A 171 14.48 6.22 -10.32
CA PHE A 171 15.54 6.31 -9.32
C PHE A 171 16.73 6.99 -9.96
N ASP A 172 17.26 8.03 -9.34
CA ASP A 172 18.37 8.82 -9.90
C ASP A 172 19.62 7.96 -10.15
N ALA A 173 19.79 6.90 -9.35
CA ALA A 173 20.90 5.96 -9.46
C ALA A 173 20.72 4.89 -10.56
N ILE A 174 19.54 4.77 -11.17
CA ILE A 174 19.22 3.76 -12.19
C ILE A 174 18.68 4.47 -13.43
N GLU A 175 19.57 4.84 -14.34
CA GLU A 175 19.21 5.58 -15.55
C GLU A 175 18.39 4.73 -16.54
N GLY A 176 17.40 5.36 -17.17
CA GLY A 176 16.64 4.79 -18.29
C GLY A 176 15.58 3.75 -17.92
N VAL A 177 15.39 3.45 -16.63
CA VAL A 177 14.43 2.43 -16.16
C VAL A 177 13.35 3.07 -15.30
N GLN A 178 12.09 2.77 -15.59
CA GLN A 178 10.95 3.19 -14.79
C GLN A 178 10.31 1.99 -14.10
N TYR A 179 9.95 2.16 -12.84
CA TYR A 179 9.34 1.12 -12.01
C TYR A 179 7.87 1.48 -11.82
N PRO A 180 6.94 0.74 -12.45
CA PRO A 180 5.52 0.91 -12.17
C PRO A 180 5.25 0.70 -10.69
N VAL A 181 4.56 1.64 -10.07
CA VAL A 181 4.18 1.63 -8.66
C VAL A 181 2.67 1.80 -8.52
N ARG A 182 2.16 1.45 -7.35
CA ARG A 182 0.78 1.73 -6.96
C ARG A 182 0.72 2.20 -5.53
N ILE A 183 -0.10 3.22 -5.26
CA ILE A 183 -0.34 3.72 -3.91
C ILE A 183 -1.04 2.62 -3.08
N THR A 184 -0.43 2.27 -1.95
CA THR A 184 -0.98 1.27 -1.03
C THR A 184 -1.56 1.90 0.22
N THR A 185 -0.97 2.99 0.71
CA THR A 185 -1.39 3.61 1.97
C THR A 185 -1.13 5.11 1.92
N ILE A 186 -2.11 5.88 2.39
CA ILE A 186 -2.02 7.32 2.54
C ILE A 186 -2.17 7.64 4.03
N SER A 187 -1.10 8.09 4.68
CA SER A 187 -1.17 8.51 6.08
C SER A 187 -1.96 9.81 6.19
N ARG A 188 -2.93 9.83 7.10
CA ARG A 188 -3.69 11.05 7.47
C ARG A 188 -3.10 11.79 8.66
N VAL A 189 -1.99 11.28 9.21
CA VAL A 189 -1.25 11.93 10.27
C VAL A 189 -0.22 12.84 9.62
N PRO A 190 -0.33 14.18 9.77
CA PRO A 190 0.65 15.09 9.20
C PRO A 190 1.96 15.06 10.00
N ASP A 191 3.07 15.15 9.28
CA ASP A 191 4.36 15.52 9.84
C ASP A 191 4.61 17.02 9.62
N VAL A 192 5.10 17.70 10.66
CA VAL A 192 5.28 19.15 10.66
C VAL A 192 6.71 19.48 11.02
N GLU A 193 7.54 19.61 9.99
CA GLU A 193 8.93 20.02 10.13
C GLU A 193 9.11 21.49 9.71
N GLN A 194 9.65 22.31 10.61
CA GLN A 194 9.94 23.73 10.37
C GLN A 194 8.74 24.54 9.81
N GLY A 195 7.50 24.13 10.15
CA GLY A 195 6.27 24.78 9.70
C GLY A 195 5.75 24.34 8.34
N VAL A 196 6.40 23.38 7.68
CA VAL A 196 5.90 22.72 6.47
C VAL A 196 5.11 21.48 6.89
N VAL A 197 3.85 21.41 6.49
CA VAL A 197 2.97 20.26 6.76
C VAL A 197 3.08 19.29 5.59
N THR A 198 3.41 18.04 5.89
CA THR A 198 3.54 16.98 4.90
C THR A 198 2.84 15.71 5.38
N TYR A 199 2.52 14.83 4.45
CA TYR A 199 1.86 13.56 4.71
C TYR A 199 2.68 12.44 4.07
N ALA A 200 2.91 11.38 4.83
CA ALA A 200 3.58 10.19 4.32
C ALA A 200 2.62 9.34 3.48
N VAL A 201 3.04 9.00 2.26
CA VAL A 201 2.32 8.11 1.35
C VAL A 201 3.25 6.96 0.99
N GLU A 202 2.72 5.74 0.95
CA GLU A 202 3.47 4.56 0.54
C GLU A 202 3.02 4.10 -0.84
N ALA A 203 3.97 3.92 -1.75
CA ALA A 203 3.72 3.29 -3.05
C ALA A 203 4.56 2.03 -3.21
N ALA A 204 3.91 0.91 -3.52
CA ALA A 204 4.57 -0.36 -3.75
C ALA A 204 4.91 -0.57 -5.23
N VAL A 205 6.14 -1.01 -5.52
CA VAL A 205 6.54 -1.40 -6.87
C VAL A 205 5.76 -2.64 -7.32
N LEU A 206 5.20 -2.57 -8.52
CA LEU A 206 4.37 -3.62 -9.07
C LEU A 206 5.21 -4.83 -9.54
N SER A 207 4.66 -6.01 -9.29
CA SER A 207 5.20 -7.27 -9.81
C SER A 207 5.00 -7.34 -11.33
N PRO A 208 5.81 -8.16 -12.05
CA PRO A 208 5.67 -8.32 -13.50
C PRO A 208 4.25 -8.65 -13.97
N LEU A 209 3.52 -9.45 -13.18
CA LEU A 209 2.13 -9.82 -13.48
C LEU A 209 1.18 -8.63 -13.27
N ALA A 210 1.38 -7.85 -12.21
CA ALA A 210 0.55 -6.69 -11.92
C ALA A 210 0.76 -5.57 -12.96
N ILE A 211 1.99 -5.42 -13.48
CA ILE A 211 2.30 -4.46 -14.55
C ILE A 211 1.46 -4.73 -15.81
N GLN A 212 1.19 -5.99 -16.14
CA GLN A 212 0.35 -6.32 -17.30
C GLN A 212 -1.10 -5.90 -17.11
N ALA A 213 -1.60 -5.86 -15.86
CA ALA A 213 -2.97 -5.48 -15.56
C ALA A 213 -3.21 -3.96 -15.63
N VAL A 214 -2.15 -3.16 -15.50
CA VAL A 214 -2.22 -1.68 -15.51
C VAL A 214 -1.53 -1.06 -16.73
N ARG A 215 -1.47 -1.82 -17.83
CA ARG A 215 -0.72 -1.42 -19.03
C ARG A 215 -1.24 -0.10 -19.60
N ASP A 216 -2.56 0.05 -19.69
CA ASP A 216 -3.19 1.20 -20.33
C ASP A 216 -2.88 2.48 -19.53
N GLU A 217 -2.89 2.41 -18.19
CA GLU A 217 -2.51 3.51 -17.30
C GLU A 217 -1.02 3.86 -17.42
N LEU A 218 -0.15 2.86 -17.59
CA LEU A 218 1.29 3.10 -17.78
C LEU A 218 1.60 3.71 -19.15
N GLU A 219 0.88 3.30 -20.19
CA GLU A 219 0.97 3.91 -21.52
C GLU A 219 0.51 5.38 -21.50
N ALA A 220 -0.53 5.71 -20.71
CA ALA A 220 -0.97 7.09 -20.49
C ALA A 220 0.09 7.96 -19.80
N LEU A 221 0.94 7.37 -18.96
CA LEU A 221 2.11 8.01 -18.35
C LEU A 221 3.34 8.05 -19.29
N GLY A 222 3.19 7.68 -20.57
CA GLY A 222 4.28 7.66 -21.54
C GLY A 222 5.30 6.54 -21.33
N VAL A 223 4.99 5.55 -20.49
CA VAL A 223 5.89 4.44 -20.19
C VAL A 223 5.66 3.30 -21.15
N THR A 224 6.74 2.88 -21.81
CA THR A 224 6.69 1.73 -22.72
C THR A 224 6.75 0.44 -21.91
N VAL A 225 5.69 -0.38 -21.98
CA VAL A 225 5.64 -1.70 -21.36
C VAL A 225 6.09 -2.75 -22.40
N PRO A 226 7.26 -3.40 -22.24
CA PRO A 226 7.66 -4.48 -23.12
C PRO A 226 6.59 -5.58 -23.15
N GLU A 227 6.22 -6.07 -24.35
CA GLU A 227 5.36 -7.24 -24.42
C GLU A 227 6.07 -8.41 -23.72
N PRO A 228 5.35 -9.21 -22.90
CA PRO A 228 5.96 -10.32 -22.20
C PRO A 228 6.66 -11.20 -23.23
N GLN A 229 7.98 -11.36 -23.09
CA GLN A 229 8.71 -12.32 -23.88
C GLN A 229 8.14 -13.69 -23.53
N SER A 230 7.20 -14.17 -24.32
CA SER A 230 6.85 -15.57 -24.33
C SER A 230 8.17 -16.30 -24.52
N GLU A 231 8.55 -17.16 -23.57
CA GLU A 231 9.56 -18.19 -23.79
C GLU A 231 9.00 -19.15 -24.85
N ALA A 232 8.94 -18.70 -26.09
CA ALA A 232 8.52 -19.47 -27.22
C ALA A 232 9.73 -20.26 -27.71
N ARG A 233 9.93 -21.41 -27.07
CA ARG A 233 10.37 -22.59 -27.79
C ARG A 233 9.55 -22.69 -29.09
N GLY A 234 10.22 -22.46 -30.21
CA GLY A 234 9.98 -23.17 -31.45
C GLY A 234 8.71 -22.81 -32.23
N SER A 235 8.99 -22.36 -33.45
CA SER A 235 8.21 -22.52 -34.67
C SER A 235 7.09 -21.52 -34.98
N GLN A 236 7.45 -20.64 -35.93
CA GLN A 236 6.75 -20.43 -37.20
C GLN A 236 5.33 -19.87 -37.16
N GLY A 237 5.25 -18.58 -37.51
CA GLY A 237 4.56 -18.21 -38.74
C GLY A 237 3.20 -17.53 -38.60
N ALA A 238 3.17 -16.30 -39.12
CA ALA A 238 2.03 -15.61 -39.72
C ALA A 238 0.93 -15.11 -38.76
N GLN A 239 0.97 -13.82 -38.42
CA GLN A 239 0.34 -12.71 -39.16
C GLN A 239 -1.06 -12.39 -38.63
N GLY A 240 -1.17 -11.21 -38.01
CA GLY A 240 -2.45 -10.65 -37.59
C GLY A 240 -2.33 -9.43 -36.68
N ARG A 241 -1.56 -8.40 -37.07
CA ARG A 241 -1.75 -7.04 -36.53
C ARG A 241 -1.92 -6.06 -37.69
N ALA A 242 -2.86 -5.15 -37.47
CA ALA A 242 -3.53 -4.32 -38.46
C ALA A 242 -2.58 -3.40 -39.24
N GLY A 243 -2.70 -3.46 -40.57
CA GLY A 243 -2.83 -2.26 -41.41
C GLY A 243 -1.69 -1.23 -41.46
N ALA A 244 -0.41 -1.62 -41.42
CA ALA A 244 0.63 -0.74 -41.97
C ALA A 244 0.50 -0.72 -43.51
N SER A 245 0.43 0.46 -44.12
CA SER A 245 0.33 0.61 -45.58
C SER A 245 1.47 -0.18 -46.28
N PRO A 246 1.24 -0.79 -47.47
CA PRO A 246 2.27 -1.56 -48.19
C PRO A 246 3.57 -0.79 -48.45
N ARG A 247 3.54 0.54 -48.32
CA ARG A 247 4.65 1.46 -48.51
C ARG A 247 5.41 1.75 -47.21
N ALA A 248 4.75 1.80 -46.05
CA ALA A 248 5.41 1.88 -44.74
C ALA A 248 6.24 0.62 -44.43
N GLN A 249 5.77 -0.53 -44.91
CA GLN A 249 6.52 -1.80 -44.85
C GLN A 249 7.80 -1.75 -45.71
N ARG A 250 7.77 -1.05 -46.85
CA ARG A 250 8.97 -0.83 -47.69
C ARG A 250 9.97 0.10 -47.02
N LEU A 251 9.52 1.22 -46.48
CA LEU A 251 10.39 2.16 -45.77
C LEU A 251 11.06 1.48 -44.57
N GLY A 252 10.29 0.68 -43.80
CA GLY A 252 10.82 -0.14 -42.71
C GLY A 252 11.87 -1.16 -43.17
N SER A 253 11.64 -1.85 -44.29
CA SER A 253 12.62 -2.80 -44.83
C SER A 253 13.89 -2.13 -45.36
N ILE A 254 13.78 -0.93 -45.94
CA ILE A 254 14.93 -0.17 -46.45
C ILE A 254 15.78 0.33 -45.27
N LEU A 255 15.14 0.90 -44.24
CA LEU A 255 15.82 1.36 -43.02
C LEU A 255 16.52 0.22 -42.27
N GLN A 256 15.97 -1.00 -42.31
CA GLN A 256 16.58 -2.20 -41.73
C GLN A 256 17.76 -2.75 -42.55
N SER A 257 17.89 -2.36 -43.82
CA SER A 257 18.96 -2.80 -44.71
C SER A 257 20.14 -1.82 -44.83
N LEU A 258 20.04 -0.66 -44.17
CA LEU A 258 21.12 0.34 -44.13
C LEU A 258 22.26 -0.16 -43.25
N ASP A 259 23.47 -0.17 -43.80
CA ASP A 259 24.69 -0.41 -43.05
C ASP A 259 25.08 0.90 -42.34
N LEU A 260 25.02 0.91 -41.01
CA LEU A 260 25.26 2.11 -40.22
C LEU A 260 26.68 2.09 -39.62
N PRO A 261 27.49 3.14 -39.84
CA PRO A 261 28.81 3.24 -39.22
C PRO A 261 28.71 3.36 -37.69
N GLU A 262 29.77 2.96 -36.98
CA GLU A 262 29.82 3.01 -35.52
C GLU A 262 29.53 4.44 -35.00
N GLY A 263 28.53 4.56 -34.12
CA GLY A 263 28.14 5.83 -33.50
C GLY A 263 26.99 6.58 -34.19
N VAL A 264 26.48 6.10 -35.33
CA VAL A 264 25.31 6.67 -36.01
C VAL A 264 24.06 5.86 -35.71
N SER A 265 23.04 6.51 -35.15
CA SER A 265 21.75 5.87 -34.84
C SER A 265 20.78 5.93 -36.01
N LEU A 266 19.90 4.93 -36.11
CA LEU A 266 18.76 4.94 -37.04
C LEU A 266 17.90 6.21 -36.87
N LEU A 267 17.77 6.71 -35.63
CA LEU A 267 17.00 7.91 -35.33
C LEU A 267 17.61 9.17 -35.96
N GLN A 268 18.95 9.32 -35.94
CA GLN A 268 19.63 10.45 -36.58
C GLN A 268 19.47 10.43 -38.10
N VAL A 269 19.52 9.26 -38.73
CA VAL A 269 19.30 9.10 -40.16
C VAL A 269 17.85 9.43 -40.53
N VAL A 270 16.88 8.92 -39.75
CA VAL A 270 15.46 9.21 -39.93
C VAL A 270 15.15 10.70 -39.70
N GLN A 271 15.80 11.36 -38.76
CA GLN A 271 15.69 12.81 -38.54
C GLN A 271 16.26 13.62 -39.71
N ALA A 272 17.43 13.27 -40.23
CA ALA A 272 18.01 13.94 -41.40
C ALA A 272 17.10 13.81 -42.64
N ILE A 273 16.54 12.63 -42.89
CA ILE A 273 15.57 12.38 -43.96
C ILE A 273 14.29 13.20 -43.75
N ALA A 274 13.78 13.24 -42.51
CA ALA A 274 12.60 14.01 -42.16
C ALA A 274 12.84 15.50 -42.33
N ASN A 275 14.04 16.01 -42.05
CA ASN A 275 14.37 17.42 -42.07
C ASN A 275 14.90 17.94 -43.41
N ASP A 276 15.16 17.07 -44.39
CA ASP A 276 15.85 17.40 -45.64
C ASP A 276 17.28 17.88 -45.42
N GLU A 277 17.93 17.32 -44.40
CA GLU A 277 19.30 17.64 -44.03
C GLU A 277 20.28 16.64 -44.65
N SER A 278 21.55 17.05 -44.75
CA SER A 278 22.62 16.17 -45.18
C SER A 278 22.74 14.97 -44.23
N LEU A 279 22.79 13.76 -44.80
CA LEU A 279 22.96 12.53 -44.04
C LEU A 279 24.29 12.52 -43.25
N PRO A 280 24.35 11.81 -42.11
CA PRO A 280 25.60 11.60 -41.38
C PRO A 280 26.69 10.98 -42.26
N GLU A 281 27.95 11.33 -42.00
CA GLU A 281 29.10 10.81 -42.76
C GLU A 281 29.12 9.27 -42.75
N GLY A 282 29.22 8.67 -43.95
CA GLY A 282 29.26 7.21 -44.13
C GLY A 282 27.91 6.52 -44.28
N VAL A 283 26.78 7.26 -44.28
CA VAL A 283 25.45 6.71 -44.56
C VAL A 283 25.02 7.05 -45.99
N GLU A 284 24.84 6.03 -46.83
CA GLU A 284 24.30 6.17 -48.19
C GLU A 284 22.91 5.54 -48.26
N LEU A 285 21.95 6.27 -48.82
CA LEU A 285 20.62 5.73 -49.11
C LEU A 285 20.66 4.92 -50.42
N PRO A 286 19.89 3.82 -50.52
CA PRO A 286 19.75 3.09 -51.77
C PRO A 286 19.25 3.97 -52.92
N ASP A 287 19.70 3.69 -54.15
CA ASP A 287 19.36 4.46 -55.35
C ASP A 287 17.84 4.50 -55.66
N ASP A 288 17.06 3.59 -55.08
CA ASP A 288 15.60 3.50 -55.22
C ASP A 288 14.82 4.15 -54.06
N PHE A 289 15.50 4.88 -53.17
CA PHE A 289 14.88 5.60 -52.08
C PHE A 289 14.26 6.92 -52.56
N ASP A 290 12.93 7.01 -52.50
CA ASP A 290 12.16 8.22 -52.82
C ASP A 290 11.12 8.48 -51.72
N ILE A 291 11.08 9.71 -51.20
CA ILE A 291 10.14 10.16 -50.16
C ILE A 291 9.49 11.46 -50.62
N THR A 292 8.16 11.51 -50.59
CA THR A 292 7.40 12.71 -50.96
C THR A 292 7.41 13.75 -49.83
N ASP A 293 7.17 15.02 -50.16
CA ASP A 293 7.10 16.11 -49.17
C ASP A 293 6.01 15.87 -48.11
N GLU A 294 4.91 15.22 -48.48
CA GLU A 294 3.81 14.89 -47.57
C GLU A 294 4.17 13.75 -46.61
N GLU A 295 4.90 12.74 -47.09
CA GLU A 295 5.45 11.67 -46.25
C GLU A 295 6.53 12.19 -45.29
N ARG A 296 7.35 13.14 -45.76
CA ARG A 296 8.34 13.84 -44.92
C ARG A 296 7.65 14.67 -43.82
N ALA A 297 6.53 15.33 -44.13
CA ALA A 297 5.71 16.04 -43.15
C ALA A 297 5.08 15.08 -42.12
N GLN A 298 4.60 13.91 -42.55
CA GLN A 298 4.10 12.86 -41.65
C GLN A 298 5.21 12.32 -40.74
N LEU A 299 6.42 12.12 -41.28
CA LEU A 299 7.58 11.66 -40.51
C LEU A 299 8.02 12.73 -39.49
N ARG A 300 8.01 14.02 -39.85
CA ARG A 300 8.23 15.13 -38.92
C ARG A 300 7.16 15.19 -37.83
N ALA A 301 5.88 15.02 -38.16
CA ALA A 301 4.80 14.98 -37.16
C ALA A 301 4.95 13.78 -36.21
N LEU A 302 5.37 12.64 -36.73
CA LEU A 302 5.67 11.42 -35.96
C LEU A 302 6.91 11.59 -35.07
N LEU A 303 7.91 12.36 -35.48
CA LEU A 303 9.07 12.71 -34.67
C LEU A 303 8.74 13.80 -33.65
N ALA A 304 7.88 14.77 -34.00
CA ALA A 304 7.43 15.85 -33.12
C ALA A 304 6.61 15.33 -31.93
N ARG A 305 5.78 14.28 -32.10
CA ARG A 305 5.13 13.60 -30.96
C ARG A 305 6.10 12.91 -30.00
N PHE A 306 7.33 12.61 -30.44
CA PHE A 306 8.39 12.07 -29.57
C PHE A 306 9.33 13.16 -29.03
N ALA A 307 9.44 14.30 -29.72
CA ALA A 307 10.34 15.40 -29.34
C ALA A 307 9.65 16.48 -28.46
N GLY A 308 8.33 16.59 -28.51
CA GLY A 308 7.53 17.56 -27.75
C GLY A 308 6.85 16.97 -26.52
N GLY A 309 7.61 16.31 -25.63
CA GLY A 309 7.12 15.78 -24.36
C GLY A 309 7.97 16.28 -23.19
N GLY A 310 7.49 17.32 -22.51
CA GLY A 310 8.00 17.70 -21.20
C GLY A 310 7.46 16.74 -20.14
N ALA A 311 8.34 15.93 -19.57
CA ALA A 311 8.17 15.14 -18.35
C ALA A 311 7.05 14.08 -18.30
N ALA A 312 6.93 13.28 -19.36
CA ALA A 312 6.83 11.83 -19.14
C ALA A 312 8.20 11.27 -19.52
N ALA A 313 8.93 10.72 -18.55
CA ALA A 313 10.24 10.15 -18.80
C ALA A 313 10.12 9.14 -19.96
N GLY A 314 10.88 9.34 -21.04
CA GLY A 314 11.01 8.33 -22.08
C GLY A 314 11.79 7.16 -21.50
N GLY A 315 11.10 6.19 -20.92
CA GLY A 315 11.73 5.03 -20.28
C GLY A 315 10.90 3.76 -20.47
N THR A 316 11.60 2.63 -20.37
CA THR A 316 10.98 1.32 -20.42
C THR A 316 10.56 0.89 -19.02
N ALA A 317 9.34 0.38 -18.88
CA ALA A 317 8.90 -0.24 -17.65
C ALA A 317 9.81 -1.43 -17.30
N ALA A 318 10.21 -1.50 -16.04
CA ALA A 318 11.01 -2.59 -15.50
C ALA A 318 10.12 -3.84 -15.37
N VAL A 319 9.99 -4.65 -16.43
CA VAL A 319 9.07 -5.81 -16.46
C VAL A 319 9.77 -7.15 -16.15
N SER A 320 11.08 -7.26 -16.39
CA SER A 320 11.82 -8.53 -16.27
C SER A 320 12.20 -8.91 -14.84
N GLY A 321 12.36 -10.22 -14.58
CA GLY A 321 12.79 -10.76 -13.28
C GLY A 321 14.26 -10.49 -12.93
N ASP A 322 15.13 -10.30 -13.94
CA ASP A 322 16.55 -9.97 -13.78
C ASP A 322 16.82 -8.45 -13.70
N ARG A 323 15.79 -7.64 -13.45
CA ARG A 323 15.98 -6.19 -13.30
C ARG A 323 16.80 -5.89 -12.05
N GLN A 324 17.72 -4.92 -12.16
CA GLN A 324 18.36 -4.35 -10.99
C GLN A 324 17.28 -3.75 -10.09
N LEU A 325 17.11 -4.28 -8.89
CA LEU A 325 16.16 -3.76 -7.94
C LEU A 325 16.80 -2.58 -7.19
N PRO A 326 16.08 -1.46 -7.00
CA PRO A 326 16.48 -0.40 -6.08
C PRO A 326 16.81 -0.99 -4.71
N VAL A 327 17.83 -0.44 -4.08
CA VAL A 327 18.21 -0.79 -2.70
C VAL A 327 17.68 0.25 -1.74
N ASP A 328 17.61 -0.13 -0.47
CA ASP A 328 17.20 0.77 0.61
C ASP A 328 18.08 2.02 0.66
N GLY A 329 17.47 3.16 0.97
CA GLY A 329 18.11 4.48 1.02
C GLY A 329 18.29 5.20 -0.33
N MET A 330 17.89 4.62 -1.47
CA MET A 330 17.88 5.34 -2.75
C MET A 330 16.75 6.37 -2.81
N SER A 331 17.05 7.56 -3.34
CA SER A 331 16.05 8.57 -3.65
C SER A 331 15.32 8.24 -4.95
N ALA A 332 14.01 8.49 -4.97
CA ALA A 332 13.15 8.26 -6.13
C ALA A 332 12.25 9.47 -6.39
N THR A 333 12.00 9.73 -7.67
CA THR A 333 10.92 10.62 -8.11
C THR A 333 9.77 9.77 -8.61
N VAL A 334 8.57 10.00 -8.08
CA VAL A 334 7.36 9.26 -8.46
C VAL A 334 6.38 10.19 -9.16
N THR A 335 5.93 9.78 -10.34
CA THR A 335 4.85 10.45 -11.08
C THR A 335 3.60 9.58 -10.98
N ILE A 336 2.51 10.15 -10.47
CA ILE A 336 1.24 9.43 -10.24
C ILE A 336 0.21 9.91 -11.26
N LEU A 337 -0.52 8.96 -11.84
CA LEU A 337 -1.64 9.27 -12.71
C LEU A 337 -2.88 9.61 -11.88
N THR A 338 -3.26 10.89 -11.84
CA THR A 338 -4.42 11.37 -11.07
C THR A 338 -5.70 11.35 -11.90
N ALA A 339 -5.62 11.65 -13.20
CA ALA A 339 -6.78 11.62 -14.11
C ALA A 339 -6.37 11.42 -15.57
N VAL A 340 -7.26 10.81 -16.37
CA VAL A 340 -7.14 10.72 -17.84
C VAL A 340 -8.36 11.38 -18.47
N ARG A 341 -8.14 12.27 -19.44
CA ARG A 341 -9.20 12.97 -20.18
C ARG A 341 -8.97 12.82 -21.68
N GLU A 342 -9.90 12.15 -22.36
CA GLU A 342 -9.77 11.86 -23.80
C GLU A 342 -10.03 13.07 -24.70
N GLN A 343 -10.78 14.07 -24.21
CA GLN A 343 -11.20 15.25 -24.97
C GLN A 343 -10.91 16.51 -24.17
N ALA A 344 -9.66 16.96 -24.21
CA ALA A 344 -9.21 18.19 -23.55
C ALA A 344 -8.54 19.13 -24.55
N VAL A 345 -8.90 20.42 -24.50
CA VAL A 345 -8.17 21.47 -25.22
C VAL A 345 -6.96 21.84 -24.37
N LEU A 346 -5.78 21.40 -24.79
CA LEU A 346 -4.52 21.66 -24.08
C LEU A 346 -3.81 22.87 -24.68
N VAL A 347 -3.40 23.78 -23.80
CA VAL A 347 -2.59 24.94 -24.17
C VAL A 347 -1.33 24.94 -23.30
N SER A 348 -0.18 25.28 -23.87
CA SER A 348 1.06 25.40 -23.09
C SER A 348 0.87 26.38 -21.92
N THR A 349 1.35 26.03 -20.74
CA THR A 349 1.33 26.89 -19.55
C THR A 349 1.92 28.28 -19.82
N SER A 350 2.90 28.37 -20.73
CA SER A 350 3.54 29.62 -21.15
C SER A 350 2.66 30.57 -21.97
N ALA A 351 1.56 30.07 -22.56
CA ALA A 351 0.61 30.85 -23.36
C ALA A 351 -0.55 31.43 -22.52
N VAL A 352 -0.74 30.94 -21.29
CA VAL A 352 -1.79 31.42 -20.38
C VAL A 352 -1.23 32.50 -19.46
N ARG A 353 -1.95 33.62 -19.36
CA ARG A 353 -1.60 34.74 -18.47
C ARG A 353 -2.70 35.01 -17.47
N GLN A 354 -2.34 35.13 -16.21
CA GLN A 354 -3.26 35.56 -15.16
C GLN A 354 -3.17 37.08 -14.99
N ILE A 355 -4.31 37.77 -15.10
CA ILE A 355 -4.43 39.22 -14.96
C ILE A 355 -5.65 39.50 -14.10
N ASP A 356 -5.46 40.23 -13.00
CA ASP A 356 -6.52 40.57 -12.05
C ASP A 356 -7.37 39.37 -11.59
N GLY A 357 -6.73 38.20 -11.46
CA GLY A 357 -7.37 36.95 -11.02
C GLY A 357 -8.09 36.15 -12.10
N ALA A 358 -8.19 36.65 -13.34
CA ALA A 358 -8.73 35.93 -14.48
C ALA A 358 -7.62 35.45 -15.44
N PHE A 359 -7.87 34.34 -16.14
CA PHE A 359 -6.93 33.75 -17.08
C PHE A 359 -7.24 34.16 -18.51
N TYR A 360 -6.20 34.45 -19.29
CA TYR A 360 -6.30 34.90 -20.66
C TYR A 360 -5.28 34.21 -21.56
N VAL A 361 -5.67 33.98 -22.80
CA VAL A 361 -4.77 33.58 -23.90
C VAL A 361 -4.79 34.65 -24.99
N ALA A 362 -3.71 34.72 -25.78
CA ALA A 362 -3.62 35.63 -26.92
C ALA A 362 -3.93 34.87 -28.23
N VAL A 363 -4.98 35.29 -28.93
CA VAL A 363 -5.43 34.70 -30.19
C VAL A 363 -5.15 35.70 -31.32
N PRO A 364 -4.56 35.29 -32.45
CA PRO A 364 -4.29 36.17 -33.58
C PRO A 364 -5.60 36.68 -34.22
N THR A 365 -5.61 37.93 -34.67
CA THR A 365 -6.72 38.52 -35.42
C THR A 365 -6.43 38.55 -36.93
N GLU A 366 -7.46 38.61 -37.78
CA GLU A 366 -7.32 38.63 -39.25
C GLU A 366 -6.45 39.79 -39.77
N ASP A 367 -6.38 40.89 -39.01
CA ASP A 367 -5.57 42.08 -39.32
C ASP A 367 -4.07 41.94 -38.97
N GLY A 368 -3.63 40.74 -38.56
CA GLY A 368 -2.24 40.48 -38.14
C GLY A 368 -1.92 40.97 -36.73
N GLY A 369 -2.93 41.34 -35.95
CA GLY A 369 -2.83 41.69 -34.53
C GLY A 369 -3.12 40.49 -33.63
N TRP A 370 -3.32 40.76 -32.34
CA TRP A 370 -3.76 39.76 -31.36
C TRP A 370 -4.83 40.33 -30.45
N GLN A 371 -5.72 39.45 -29.98
CA GLN A 371 -6.75 39.76 -29.02
C GLN A 371 -6.61 38.87 -27.78
N ARG A 372 -6.94 39.44 -26.61
CA ARG A 372 -7.02 38.67 -25.36
C ARG A 372 -8.37 37.99 -25.29
N LEU A 373 -8.34 36.68 -25.15
CA LEU A 373 -9.51 35.87 -24.93
C LEU A 373 -9.46 35.35 -23.50
N GLN A 374 -10.49 35.67 -22.73
CA GLN A 374 -10.62 35.14 -21.38
C GLN A 374 -10.95 33.65 -21.45
N VAL A 375 -10.23 32.85 -20.68
CA VAL A 375 -10.42 31.41 -20.60
C VAL A 375 -10.68 30.98 -19.17
N GLN A 376 -11.40 29.87 -19.02
CA GLN A 376 -11.45 29.12 -17.77
C GLN A 376 -10.52 27.93 -17.91
N ILE A 377 -9.58 27.82 -16.99
CA ILE A 377 -8.59 26.74 -16.97
C ILE A 377 -9.01 25.64 -16.00
N GLY A 378 -8.59 24.41 -16.31
CA GLY A 378 -8.73 23.23 -15.46
C GLY A 378 -7.36 22.81 -14.92
N GLU A 379 -7.12 21.51 -14.93
CA GLU A 379 -5.90 20.91 -14.39
C GLU A 379 -4.69 21.18 -15.29
N THR A 380 -3.50 21.11 -14.68
CA THR A 380 -2.20 21.25 -15.37
C THR A 380 -1.41 19.97 -15.24
N ASP A 381 -0.77 19.54 -16.32
CA ASP A 381 0.20 18.43 -16.31
C ASP A 381 1.65 18.93 -16.03
N GLY A 382 1.79 20.24 -15.78
CA GLY A 382 3.06 20.94 -15.58
C GLY A 382 3.61 21.60 -16.85
N SER A 383 3.34 21.04 -18.02
CA SER A 383 3.75 21.59 -19.33
C SER A 383 2.61 22.31 -20.04
N ASN A 384 1.41 21.74 -19.94
CA ASN A 384 0.17 22.22 -20.53
C ASN A 384 -0.92 22.37 -19.46
N VAL A 385 -1.87 23.25 -19.74
CA VAL A 385 -3.06 23.46 -18.93
C VAL A 385 -4.30 23.18 -19.76
N GLU A 386 -5.26 22.48 -19.16
CA GLU A 386 -6.58 22.22 -19.74
C GLU A 386 -7.38 23.52 -19.82
N ILE A 387 -7.98 23.81 -20.98
CA ILE A 387 -8.94 24.89 -21.15
C ILE A 387 -10.35 24.31 -21.10
N LEU A 388 -11.09 24.65 -20.04
CA LEU A 388 -12.47 24.21 -19.82
C LEU A 388 -13.46 25.03 -20.66
N GLN A 389 -13.22 26.34 -20.78
CA GLN A 389 -14.08 27.26 -21.55
C GLN A 389 -13.28 28.40 -22.16
N GLY A 390 -13.81 28.93 -23.26
CA GLY A 390 -13.29 30.14 -23.90
C GLY A 390 -12.28 29.89 -25.01
N LEU A 391 -12.00 28.64 -25.38
CA LEU A 391 -11.18 28.31 -26.54
C LEU A 391 -11.77 27.08 -27.24
N GLU A 392 -11.84 27.10 -28.56
CA GLU A 392 -12.29 25.98 -29.38
C GLU A 392 -11.12 25.08 -29.77
N ASP A 393 -11.42 23.81 -30.06
CA ASP A 393 -10.42 22.88 -30.58
C ASP A 393 -9.85 23.36 -31.93
N GLY A 394 -8.53 23.21 -32.10
CA GLY A 394 -7.80 23.70 -33.27
C GLY A 394 -7.53 25.22 -33.30
N ALA A 395 -7.91 25.97 -32.27
CA ALA A 395 -7.62 27.40 -32.20
C ALA A 395 -6.11 27.68 -32.08
N ILE A 396 -5.62 28.66 -32.84
CA ILE A 396 -4.22 29.10 -32.77
C ILE A 396 -4.06 30.05 -31.59
N VAL A 397 -3.15 29.72 -30.68
CA VAL A 397 -2.77 30.57 -29.54
C VAL A 397 -1.30 30.95 -29.64
N LEU A 398 -0.99 32.18 -29.27
CA LEU A 398 0.39 32.67 -29.25
C LEU A 398 1.11 32.13 -28.02
N VAL A 399 2.18 31.37 -28.24
CA VAL A 399 3.06 30.82 -27.21
C VAL A 399 4.28 31.73 -27.10
N GLY A 400 4.62 32.15 -25.89
CA GLY A 400 5.83 32.93 -25.66
C GLY A 400 5.67 34.41 -26.01
N ALA A 401 5.54 35.21 -24.97
CA ALA A 401 6.20 36.50 -24.89
C ALA A 401 6.68 36.63 -23.46
N ASP A 402 7.99 36.73 -23.30
CA ASP A 402 8.65 37.18 -22.08
C ASP A 402 7.93 38.38 -21.43
N SER A 403 8.24 38.60 -20.16
CA SER A 403 7.73 39.73 -19.35
C SER A 403 8.02 41.13 -19.93
N GLU A 404 8.65 41.24 -21.11
CA GLU A 404 8.92 42.49 -21.82
C GLU A 404 8.50 42.51 -23.32
N GLY A 405 7.93 41.44 -23.90
CA GLY A 405 7.83 41.31 -25.38
C GLY A 405 6.46 41.23 -26.04
N ILE A 406 5.34 41.33 -25.32
CA ILE A 406 4.08 41.78 -25.92
C ILE A 406 3.66 43.05 -25.18
N ALA A 407 4.27 44.15 -25.60
CA ALA A 407 3.83 45.46 -25.22
C ALA A 407 2.36 45.61 -25.65
N TYR A 408 1.50 45.81 -24.65
CA TYR A 408 0.48 46.82 -24.78
C TYR A 408 1.14 48.16 -25.20
N SER A 409 1.39 48.37 -26.48
CA SER A 409 1.55 49.71 -27.01
C SER A 409 0.30 50.04 -27.78
N ALA A 410 -0.61 50.72 -27.09
CA ALA A 410 -1.38 51.73 -27.77
C ALA A 410 -0.40 52.66 -28.54
N THR A 411 -0.89 53.14 -29.68
CA THR A 411 -0.42 54.31 -30.44
C THR A 411 0.64 54.09 -31.54
N GLN A 412 0.16 54.34 -32.76
CA GLN A 412 0.82 55.01 -33.90
C GLN A 412 1.41 54.16 -35.04
N PHE A 413 0.60 54.00 -36.09
CA PHE A 413 1.07 53.79 -37.47
C PHE A 413 1.95 54.97 -37.94
N PRO A 414 3.03 54.72 -38.69
CA PRO A 414 3.80 55.76 -39.36
C PRO A 414 3.17 56.09 -40.72
N GLY A 415 2.71 57.33 -40.91
CA GLY A 415 2.31 57.82 -42.23
C GLY A 415 1.56 59.15 -42.21
N GLY A 416 2.25 60.25 -42.46
CA GLY A 416 1.63 61.55 -42.72
C GLY A 416 2.47 62.73 -42.24
N GLY A 417 3.39 63.20 -43.07
CA GLY A 417 4.17 64.40 -42.80
C GLY A 417 3.35 65.67 -42.92
N ALA A 418 3.70 66.68 -42.12
CA ALA A 418 3.92 68.07 -42.52
C ALA A 418 4.14 68.96 -41.29
N GLY A 419 5.23 69.73 -41.30
CA GLY A 419 5.19 71.11 -40.81
C GLY A 419 5.67 71.39 -39.39
N GLY A 420 6.96 71.73 -39.29
CA GLY A 420 7.40 73.01 -38.72
C GLY A 420 7.58 73.11 -37.19
N GLY A 421 8.77 73.54 -36.78
CA GLY A 421 8.94 74.22 -35.49
C GLY A 421 10.24 73.90 -34.76
N LEU A 422 11.27 74.72 -35.01
CA LEU A 422 12.54 74.78 -34.28
C LEU A 422 12.35 75.36 -32.87
N ALA A 423 12.91 74.68 -31.84
CA ALA A 423 13.53 75.21 -30.61
C ALA A 423 13.89 73.99 -29.73
N GLY A 424 15.15 73.65 -29.45
CA GLY A 424 16.10 74.38 -28.60
C GLY A 424 16.22 73.66 -27.23
N PRO A 425 17.39 73.14 -26.82
CA PRO A 425 17.50 72.23 -25.67
C PRO A 425 17.89 72.94 -24.37
N THR A 426 17.25 72.57 -23.26
CA THR A 426 17.70 72.80 -21.88
C THR A 426 17.02 71.71 -21.03
N GLY A 427 17.66 70.80 -20.32
CA GLY A 427 18.91 70.91 -19.56
C GLY A 427 18.58 71.40 -18.14
N GLY A 428 18.58 70.50 -17.15
CA GLY A 428 18.56 70.86 -15.73
C GLY A 428 17.69 69.93 -14.87
N GLY A 429 18.35 69.04 -14.12
CA GLY A 429 17.71 68.22 -13.10
C GLY A 429 17.41 68.98 -11.81
N ALA A 430 16.65 68.35 -10.92
CA ALA A 430 16.77 68.50 -9.47
C ALA A 430 15.98 67.40 -8.76
N GLN A 431 16.60 66.89 -7.70
CA GLN A 431 16.07 66.00 -6.69
C GLN A 431 14.76 66.51 -6.07
N ARG A 432 13.81 65.61 -5.81
CA ARG A 432 13.50 65.13 -4.45
C ARG A 432 12.51 63.98 -4.48
#